data_AF-A0A1Y3TDY7-F1
#
_entry.id   AF-A0A1Y3TDY7-F1
#
_cell.length_a   1.000
_cell.length_b   1.000
_cell.length_c   1.000
_cell.angle_alpha   90.00
_cell.angle_beta   90.00
_cell.angle_gamma   90.00
#
_symmetry.space_group_name_H-M   'P 1'
#
loop_
_entity.id
_entity.type
_entity.pdbx_description
1 polymer ?
#
loop_
_entity_poly.entity_id
_entity_poly.type
_entity_poly.pdbx_seq_one_letter_code
_entity_poly.pdbx_strand_id
1 'polypeptide(L)'
;MKITITFKNGNTGESYDIAMDSRQRIETTLRVMKENLPGSMEGIGDRPQLRSDRTGRRLSEQSTYEESHIYTGDILLVSGEKDKK
;
A
#
# COMPACT_ATOMS: atom_id res chain seq x y z
N MET A 1 11.14 12.17 6.85
CA MET A 1 10.09 12.74 7.73
C MET A 1 9.18 11.60 8.14
N LYS A 2 8.75 11.48 9.40
CA LYS A 2 7.83 10.40 9.78
C LYS A 2 6.41 10.71 9.29
N ILE A 3 5.79 9.76 8.60
CA ILE A 3 4.40 9.82 8.14
C ILE A 3 3.61 8.64 8.69
N THR A 4 2.30 8.81 8.86
CA THR A 4 1.36 7.74 9.19
C THR A 4 0.30 7.65 8.12
N ILE A 5 0.21 6.53 7.42
CA ILE A 5 -0.77 6.30 6.36
C ILE A 5 -1.69 5.15 6.75
N THR A 6 -2.84 5.07 6.09
CA THR A 6 -3.70 3.89 6.16
C THR A 6 -3.45 3.02 4.94
N PHE A 7 -3.06 1.77 5.15
CA PHE A 7 -3.01 0.76 4.12
C PHE A 7 -4.33 0.01 4.10
N LYS A 8 -4.99 -0.09 2.94
CA LYS A 8 -6.28 -0.78 2.78
C LYS A 8 -6.20 -1.87 1.72
N ASN A 9 -6.52 -3.09 2.11
CA ASN A 9 -6.71 -4.19 1.19
C ASN A 9 -8.00 -3.93 0.38
N GLY A 10 -7.86 -3.74 -0.92
CA GLY A 10 -8.96 -3.49 -1.85
C GLY A 10 -9.80 -4.73 -2.17
N ASN A 11 -9.32 -5.94 -1.84
CA ASN A 11 -10.07 -7.18 -2.01
C ASN A 11 -10.97 -7.48 -0.80
N THR A 12 -10.45 -7.35 0.42
CA THR A 12 -11.16 -7.71 1.66
C THR A 12 -11.78 -6.51 2.38
N GLY A 13 -11.24 -5.31 2.16
CA GLY A 13 -11.62 -4.08 2.86
C GLY A 13 -10.88 -3.85 4.18
N GLU A 14 -10.05 -4.80 4.64
CA GLU A 14 -9.23 -4.64 5.85
C GLU A 14 -8.26 -3.46 5.74
N SER A 15 -8.02 -2.77 6.85
CA SER A 15 -7.17 -1.58 6.88
C SER A 15 -6.27 -1.51 8.11
N TYR A 16 -5.06 -0.99 7.92
CA TYR A 16 -4.04 -0.88 8.95
C TYR A 16 -3.36 0.49 8.87
N ASP A 17 -3.19 1.15 10.01
CA ASP A 17 -2.40 2.37 10.09
C ASP A 17 -0.93 2.02 10.33
N ILE A 18 -0.05 2.61 9.52
CA ILE A 18 1.37 2.30 9.51
C ILE A 18 2.16 3.60 9.54
N ALA A 19 3.09 3.69 10.48
CA ALA A 19 3.98 4.83 10.61
C ALA A 19 5.39 4.48 10.12
N MET A 20 5.96 5.29 9.24
CA MET A 20 7.28 5.06 8.64
C MET A 20 7.97 6.36 8.20
N ASP A 21 9.23 6.31 7.78
CA ASP A 21 9.88 7.47 7.15
C ASP A 21 9.42 7.65 5.70
N SER A 22 9.15 8.89 5.29
CA SER A 22 8.69 9.27 3.96
C SER A 22 9.65 8.84 2.83
N ARG A 23 10.94 8.64 3.14
CA ARG A 23 11.96 8.17 2.19
C ARG A 23 12.02 6.65 2.08
N GLN A 24 11.21 5.91 2.83
CA GLN A 24 11.08 4.47 2.66
C GLN A 24 10.37 4.18 1.32
N ARG A 25 10.82 3.14 0.61
CA ARG A 25 10.13 2.63 -0.57
C ARG A 25 8.87 1.87 -0.18
N ILE A 26 7.84 1.97 -1.00
CA ILE A 26 6.56 1.32 -0.74
C ILE A 26 6.73 -0.22 -0.69
N GLU A 27 7.61 -0.79 -1.52
CA GLU A 27 7.93 -2.24 -1.53
C GLU A 27 8.38 -2.78 -0.16
N THR A 28 9.06 -1.96 0.64
CA THR A 28 9.53 -2.36 1.98
C THR A 28 8.35 -2.57 2.91
N THR A 29 7.36 -1.65 2.89
CA THR A 29 6.15 -1.79 3.71
C THR A 29 5.33 -3.00 3.27
N LEU A 30 5.16 -3.21 1.96
CA LEU A 30 4.45 -4.37 1.42
C LEU A 30 5.06 -5.69 1.88
N ARG A 31 6.39 -5.80 1.87
CA ARG A 31 7.10 -6.99 2.37
C ARG A 31 6.83 -7.24 3.84
N VAL A 32 6.98 -6.21 4.67
CA VAL A 32 6.71 -6.30 6.12
C VAL A 32 5.28 -6.74 6.39
N MET A 33 4.31 -6.18 5.66
CA MET A 33 2.90 -6.55 5.78
C MET A 33 2.65 -8.00 5.38
N LYS A 34 3.20 -8.45 4.24
CA LYS A 34 3.09 -9.85 3.80
C LYS A 34 3.68 -10.84 4.82
N GLU A 35 4.79 -10.48 5.45
CA GLU A 35 5.50 -11.34 6.41
C GLU A 35 4.84 -11.37 7.81
N ASN A 36 4.21 -10.27 8.24
CA ASN A 36 3.78 -10.12 9.64
C ASN A 36 2.25 -9.97 9.81
N LEU A 37 1.52 -9.64 8.75
CA LEU A 37 0.09 -9.32 8.79
C LEU A 37 -0.66 -10.08 7.67
N PRO A 38 -0.95 -11.38 7.84
CA PRO A 38 -1.48 -12.22 6.77
C PRO A 38 -2.83 -11.75 6.19
N GLY A 39 -3.74 -11.17 6.99
CA GLY A 39 -5.02 -10.63 6.49
C GLY A 39 -4.85 -9.40 5.59
N SER A 40 -3.85 -8.57 5.88
CA SER A 40 -3.59 -7.34 5.14
C SER A 40 -3.25 -7.54 3.66
N MET A 41 -2.75 -8.73 3.31
CA MET A 41 -2.38 -9.11 1.95
C MET A 41 -3.25 -10.26 1.40
N GLU A 42 -4.36 -10.59 2.05
CA GLU A 42 -5.23 -11.68 1.62
C GLU A 42 -5.78 -11.44 0.21
N GLY A 43 -5.62 -12.44 -0.66
CA GLY A 43 -6.01 -12.38 -2.07
C GLY A 43 -5.15 -11.45 -2.93
N ILE A 44 -4.10 -10.83 -2.39
CA ILE A 44 -3.16 -10.02 -3.14
C ILE A 44 -2.01 -10.93 -3.60
N GLY A 45 -1.92 -11.16 -4.91
CA GLY A 45 -0.83 -11.93 -5.51
C GLY A 45 0.53 -11.23 -5.43
N ASP A 46 1.56 -11.82 -6.05
CA ASP A 46 2.94 -11.31 -5.96
C ASP A 46 3.17 -9.97 -6.66
N ARG A 47 2.24 -9.52 -7.50
CA ARG A 47 2.28 -8.23 -8.18
C ARG A 47 1.07 -7.37 -7.79
N PRO A 48 1.12 -6.69 -6.64
CA PRO A 48 0.03 -5.84 -6.20
C PRO A 48 -0.18 -4.64 -7.14
N GLN A 49 -1.44 -4.25 -7.31
CA GLN A 49 -1.78 -2.93 -7.85
C GLN A 49 -1.92 -1.93 -6.70
N LEU A 50 -1.12 -0.87 -6.74
CA LEU A 50 -1.14 0.20 -5.74
C LEU A 50 -1.83 1.43 -6.29
N ARG A 51 -2.76 2.00 -5.51
CA ARG A 51 -3.42 3.27 -5.85
C ARG A 51 -3.54 4.18 -4.64
N SER A 52 -3.43 5.48 -4.88
CA SER A 52 -3.87 6.50 -3.91
C SER A 52 -5.40 6.54 -3.91
N ASP A 53 -6.03 6.39 -2.75
CA ASP A 53 -7.49 6.53 -2.62
C ASP A 53 -7.95 7.95 -2.95
N ARG A 54 -7.18 8.95 -2.47
CA ARG A 54 -7.45 10.38 -2.68
C ARG A 54 -7.54 10.80 -4.15
N THR A 55 -6.69 10.21 -5.01
CA THR A 55 -6.53 10.67 -6.40
C THR A 55 -6.83 9.60 -7.44
N GLY A 56 -7.00 8.33 -7.03
CA GLY A 56 -7.09 7.18 -7.92
C GLY A 56 -5.79 6.85 -8.69
N ARG A 57 -4.72 7.64 -8.52
CA ARG A 57 -3.45 7.49 -9.26
C ARG A 57 -2.76 6.18 -8.89
N ARG A 58 -2.26 5.46 -9.90
CA ARG A 58 -1.41 4.28 -9.72
C ARG A 58 -0.05 4.68 -9.14
N LEU A 59 0.40 3.95 -8.14
CA LEU A 59 1.69 4.16 -7.50
C LEU A 59 2.69 3.08 -7.93
N SER A 60 3.97 3.43 -7.93
CA SER A 60 5.07 2.50 -8.13
C SER A 60 5.57 2.00 -6.79
N GLU A 61 5.69 0.69 -6.61
CA GLU A 61 6.24 0.11 -5.38
C GLU A 61 7.73 0.45 -5.18
N GLN A 62 8.43 0.76 -6.28
CA GLN A 62 9.86 1.12 -6.30
C GLN A 62 10.11 2.58 -5.87
N SER A 63 9.07 3.41 -5.85
CA SER A 63 9.16 4.80 -5.40
C SER A 63 9.04 4.89 -3.88
N THR A 64 9.65 5.94 -3.33
CA THR A 64 9.40 6.36 -1.95
C THR A 64 8.02 6.99 -1.81
N TYR A 65 7.54 7.09 -0.56
CA TYR A 65 6.30 7.82 -0.28
C TYR A 65 6.39 9.29 -0.68
N GLU A 66 7.55 9.90 -0.46
CA GLU A 66 7.81 11.31 -0.81
C GLU A 66 7.79 11.56 -2.32
N GLU A 67 8.50 10.74 -3.12
CA GLU A 67 8.44 10.80 -4.60
C GLU A 67 7.02 10.54 -5.12
N SER A 68 6.28 9.72 -4.38
CA SER A 68 4.88 9.42 -4.67
C SER A 68 3.92 10.46 -4.10
N HIS A 69 4.37 11.56 -3.50
CA HIS A 69 3.51 12.58 -2.89
C HIS A 69 2.45 11.99 -1.95
N ILE A 70 2.83 10.99 -1.16
CA ILE A 70 2.02 10.35 -0.13
C ILE A 70 2.43 10.91 1.23
N TYR A 71 1.44 11.39 1.98
CA TYR A 71 1.64 12.07 3.26
C TYR A 71 0.77 11.48 4.36
N THR A 72 0.97 11.94 5.59
CA THR A 72 0.16 11.51 6.73
C THR A 72 -1.33 11.68 6.46
N GLY A 73 -2.11 10.62 6.74
CA GLY A 73 -3.56 10.58 6.51
C GLY A 73 -3.98 10.12 5.11
N ASP A 74 -3.05 9.96 4.16
CA ASP A 74 -3.39 9.34 2.87
C ASP A 74 -3.71 7.85 3.06
N ILE A 75 -4.63 7.36 2.23
CA ILE A 75 -4.99 5.95 2.14
C ILE A 75 -4.36 5.34 0.89
N LEU A 76 -3.60 4.26 1.07
CA LEU A 76 -3.09 3.41 -0.01
C LEU A 76 -4.02 2.22 -0.21
N LEU A 77 -4.63 2.12 -1.38
CA LEU A 77 -5.39 0.94 -1.81
C LEU A 77 -4.45 -0.07 -2.45
N VAL A 78 -4.51 -1.30 -1.98
CA VAL A 78 -3.73 -2.42 -2.53
C VAL A 78 -4.66 -3.55 -2.92
N SER A 79 -4.62 -3.96 -4.18
CA SER A 79 -5.45 -5.05 -4.69
C SER A 79 -4.62 -6.01 -5.51
N GLY A 80 -5.03 -7.28 -5.55
CA GLY A 80 -4.50 -8.23 -6.54
C GLY A 80 -4.87 -7.81 -7.96
N GLU A 81 -4.14 -8.33 -8.96
CA GLU A 81 -4.69 -8.34 -10.31
C GLU A 81 -5.97 -9.18 -10.27
N LYS A 82 -7.11 -8.59 -10.63
CA LYS A 82 -8.29 -9.41 -10.90
C LYS A 82 -7.92 -10.28 -12.09
N ASP A 83 -7.86 -11.59 -11.89
CA ASP A 83 -7.88 -12.54 -13.00
C ASP A 83 -9.01 -12.10 -13.92
N LYS A 84 -8.67 -11.67 -15.13
CA LYS A 84 -9.66 -11.46 -16.18
C LYS A 84 -10.22 -12.84 -16.48
N LYS A 85 -11.32 -13.19 -15.80
CA LYS A 85 -12.18 -14.30 -16.20
C LYS A 85 -12.65 -14.10 -17.65
#